data_AF-A0AAQ3WXA6-F1
#
_entry.id   AF-A0AAQ3WXA6-F1
#
_cell.length_a   1.000
_cell.length_b   1.000
_cell.length_c   1.000
_cell.angle_alpha   90.00
_cell.angle_beta   90.00
_cell.angle_gamma   90.00
#
_symmetry.space_group_name_H-M   'P 1'
#
loop_
_entity.id
_entity.type
_entity.pdbx_description
1 polymer ?
#
loop_
_entity_poly.entity_id
_entity_poly.type
_entity_poly.pdbx_seq_one_letter_code
_entity_poly.pdbx_strand_id
1 'polypeptide(L)'
;MGCVSSKQFKRAPGYEDPNILAKETTFSVNEVEALYELYKKISYSIFKDGLIHKEEFQLALFRNSNKKNLFADRIFDLFDLKCNGVIEFGEFVRSLSVFHPDTPMEEKITFAFRLYDLRGTGFIEREELKEMVLAILNESELLLSDDAVEQIVDQTFKQADLNDDGKIDPEEWKALASKNPALLKNMSLPYLKDITMAFPSFVLNSGASDEEL
;
A
#
# COMPACT_ATOMS: atom_id res chain seq x y z
N MET A 1 31.81 -39.41 2.75
CA MET A 1 30.49 -39.03 3.31
C MET A 1 30.68 -37.73 4.08
N GLY A 2 30.46 -36.59 3.43
CA GLY A 2 30.57 -35.27 4.06
C GLY A 2 29.18 -34.65 4.14
N CYS A 3 28.62 -34.55 5.34
CA CYS A 3 27.36 -33.88 5.60
C CYS A 3 27.49 -32.39 5.29
N VAL A 4 26.78 -31.92 4.26
CA VAL A 4 26.53 -30.49 4.06
C VAL A 4 25.43 -30.10 5.05
N SER A 5 25.82 -29.48 6.17
CA SER A 5 24.87 -28.80 7.05
C SER A 5 24.28 -27.60 6.31
N SER A 6 23.16 -27.83 5.62
CA SER A 6 22.30 -26.76 5.14
C SER A 6 21.81 -26.00 6.36
N LYS A 7 22.31 -24.77 6.54
CA LYS A 7 21.78 -23.84 7.54
C LYS A 7 20.33 -23.54 7.14
N GLN A 8 19.38 -24.31 7.67
CA GLN A 8 17.98 -23.93 7.65
C GLN A 8 17.86 -22.65 8.48
N PHE A 9 17.89 -21.49 7.80
CA PHE A 9 17.33 -20.27 8.36
C PHE A 9 15.91 -20.64 8.79
N LYS A 10 15.63 -20.58 10.10
CA LYS A 10 14.26 -20.67 10.59
C LYS A 10 13.48 -19.58 9.87
N ARG A 11 12.62 -19.97 8.93
CA ARG A 11 11.77 -19.05 8.18
C ARG A 11 10.93 -18.29 9.20
N ALA A 12 10.89 -16.97 9.09
CA ALA A 12 10.12 -16.13 9.99
C ALA A 12 8.62 -16.52 9.92
N PRO A 13 7.83 -16.29 10.98
CA PRO A 13 6.38 -16.39 10.91
C PRO A 13 5.85 -15.56 9.73
N GLY A 14 4.90 -16.09 8.95
CA GLY A 14 4.35 -15.39 7.78
C GLY A 14 5.26 -15.33 6.54
N TYR A 15 6.41 -16.04 6.53
CA TYR A 15 7.27 -16.13 5.35
C TYR A 15 6.60 -16.96 4.24
N GLU A 16 6.38 -16.32 3.10
CA GLU A 16 5.92 -16.95 1.86
C GLU A 16 7.06 -17.00 0.82
N ASP A 17 7.03 -18.02 -0.05
CA ASP A 17 8.07 -18.22 -1.06
C ASP A 17 8.07 -17.06 -2.09
N PRO A 18 9.21 -16.38 -2.34
CA PRO A 18 9.30 -15.29 -3.31
C PRO A 18 8.81 -15.67 -4.71
N ASN A 19 8.97 -16.92 -5.13
CA ASN A 19 8.52 -17.40 -6.44
C ASN A 19 6.99 -17.47 -6.56
N ILE A 20 6.29 -17.67 -5.43
CA ILE A 20 4.83 -17.66 -5.39
C ILE A 20 4.35 -16.21 -5.49
N LEU A 21 4.90 -15.33 -4.64
CA LEU A 21 4.53 -13.92 -4.61
C LEU A 21 4.82 -13.21 -5.94
N ALA A 22 5.94 -13.52 -6.60
CA ALA A 22 6.27 -12.96 -7.91
C ALA A 22 5.32 -13.42 -9.03
N LYS A 23 4.63 -14.57 -8.87
CA LYS A 23 3.60 -15.01 -9.82
C LYS A 23 2.24 -14.35 -9.60
N GLU A 24 1.99 -13.94 -8.36
CA GLU A 24 0.72 -13.33 -7.94
C GLU A 24 0.74 -11.80 -8.03
N THR A 25 1.90 -11.20 -8.25
CA THR A 25 2.09 -9.74 -8.24
C THR A 25 2.85 -9.27 -9.47
N THR A 26 2.95 -7.95 -9.63
CA THR A 26 3.74 -7.32 -10.69
C THR A 26 5.25 -7.35 -10.45
N PHE A 27 5.71 -7.86 -9.30
CA PHE A 27 7.12 -7.89 -8.94
C PHE A 27 7.81 -9.14 -9.48
N SER A 28 9.04 -8.99 -9.94
CA SER A 28 9.97 -10.08 -10.17
C SER A 28 10.45 -10.71 -8.85
N VAL A 29 11.02 -11.92 -8.93
CA VAL A 29 11.56 -12.62 -7.74
C VAL A 29 12.58 -11.77 -7.00
N ASN A 30 13.50 -11.12 -7.73
CA ASN A 30 14.52 -10.25 -7.15
C ASN A 30 13.92 -9.04 -6.43
N GLU A 31 12.84 -8.46 -6.96
CA GLU A 31 12.13 -7.34 -6.32
C GLU A 31 11.42 -7.80 -5.04
N VAL A 32 10.81 -8.99 -5.06
CA VAL A 32 10.21 -9.58 -3.85
C VAL A 32 11.26 -9.83 -2.77
N GLU A 33 12.45 -10.30 -3.14
CA GLU A 33 13.56 -10.48 -2.18
C GLU A 33 14.08 -9.14 -1.63
N ALA A 34 14.17 -8.09 -2.47
CA ALA A 34 14.47 -6.74 -2.00
C ALA A 34 13.38 -6.20 -1.05
N LEU A 35 12.11 -6.45 -1.36
CA LEU A 35 10.99 -6.11 -0.48
C LEU A 35 11.04 -6.86 0.85
N TYR A 36 11.57 -8.10 0.88
CA TYR A 36 11.77 -8.83 2.13
C TYR A 36 12.81 -8.15 3.04
N GLU A 37 13.85 -7.54 2.48
CA GLU A 37 14.82 -6.76 3.26
C GLU A 37 14.18 -5.49 3.84
N LEU A 38 13.32 -4.81 3.07
CA LEU A 38 12.53 -3.70 3.57
C LEU A 38 11.57 -4.15 4.68
N TYR A 39 10.83 -5.24 4.45
CA TYR A 39 9.89 -5.84 5.39
C TYR A 39 10.58 -6.12 6.73
N LYS A 40 11.72 -6.82 6.72
CA LYS A 40 12.49 -7.12 7.93
C LYS A 40 12.94 -5.86 8.67
N LYS A 41 13.29 -4.77 7.98
CA LYS A 41 13.67 -3.52 8.66
C LYS A 41 12.48 -2.92 9.42
N ILE A 42 11.27 -3.05 8.89
CA ILE A 42 10.04 -2.51 9.49
C ILE A 42 9.53 -3.43 10.60
N SER A 43 9.38 -4.73 10.33
CA SER A 43 8.81 -5.76 11.21
C SER A 43 9.67 -6.13 12.42
N TYR A 44 10.88 -5.56 12.50
CA TYR A 44 11.79 -5.67 13.62
C TYR A 44 12.16 -4.29 14.15
N SER A 45 11.35 -3.25 13.92
CA SER A 45 11.68 -1.89 14.32
C SER A 45 11.35 -1.64 15.80
N ILE A 46 10.16 -2.02 16.25
CA ILE A 46 9.67 -1.89 17.63
C ILE A 46 9.57 -3.28 18.26
N PHE A 47 8.71 -4.12 17.70
CA PHE A 47 8.52 -5.50 18.13
C PHE A 47 9.50 -6.40 17.38
N LYS A 48 9.94 -7.51 17.99
CA LYS A 48 10.97 -8.40 17.40
C LYS A 48 10.38 -9.78 17.05
N ASP A 49 9.17 -9.79 16.54
CA ASP A 49 8.40 -10.99 16.20
C ASP A 49 8.35 -11.27 14.69
N GLY A 50 8.78 -10.31 13.85
CA GLY A 50 8.80 -10.48 12.40
C GLY A 50 7.45 -10.23 11.74
N LEU A 51 6.56 -9.49 12.41
CA LEU A 51 5.27 -9.03 11.90
C LEU A 51 5.27 -7.49 11.91
N ILE A 52 4.57 -6.84 10.98
CA ILE A 52 4.46 -5.37 11.01
C ILE A 52 3.21 -4.99 11.80
N HIS A 53 3.42 -4.37 12.95
CA HIS A 53 2.34 -3.79 13.76
C HIS A 53 2.03 -2.35 13.32
N LYS A 54 0.87 -1.82 13.72
CA LYS A 54 0.43 -0.47 13.34
C LYS A 54 1.43 0.62 13.75
N GLU A 55 2.05 0.48 14.93
CA GLU A 55 3.07 1.39 15.44
C GLU A 55 4.34 1.38 14.58
N GLU A 56 4.74 0.21 14.07
CA GLU A 56 5.90 0.06 13.19
C GLU A 56 5.63 0.60 11.80
N PHE A 57 4.41 0.40 11.30
CA PHE A 57 3.94 0.98 10.05
C PHE A 57 3.95 2.52 10.12
N GLN A 58 3.38 3.11 11.17
CA GLN A 58 3.42 4.56 11.39
C GLN A 58 4.85 5.08 11.57
N LEU A 59 5.71 4.34 12.28
CA LEU A 59 7.12 4.67 12.42
C LEU A 59 7.83 4.68 11.06
N ALA A 60 7.56 3.72 10.19
CA ALA A 60 8.15 3.66 8.86
C ALA A 60 7.70 4.83 7.97
N LEU A 61 6.42 5.20 8.01
CA LEU A 61 5.87 6.29 7.18
C LEU A 61 6.27 7.69 7.68
N PHE A 62 6.25 7.90 9.00
CA PHE A 62 6.32 9.26 9.57
C PHE A 62 7.53 9.50 10.47
N ARG A 63 8.35 8.48 10.71
CA ARG A 63 9.40 8.49 11.75
C ARG A 63 8.84 8.81 13.15
N ASN A 64 7.55 8.50 13.36
CA ASN A 64 6.83 8.69 14.61
C ASN A 64 5.74 7.61 14.72
N SER A 65 5.91 6.70 15.68
CA SER A 65 5.04 5.55 15.90
C SER A 65 3.66 5.88 16.48
N ASN A 66 3.43 7.15 16.86
CA ASN A 66 2.19 7.60 17.50
C ASN A 66 1.47 8.68 16.67
N LYS A 67 1.91 8.92 15.42
CA LYS A 67 1.28 9.92 14.57
C LYS A 67 -0.06 9.39 14.06
N LYS A 68 -1.14 9.94 14.60
CA LYS A 68 -2.49 9.69 14.09
C LYS A 68 -2.60 10.24 12.66
N ASN A 69 -3.02 9.38 11.74
CA ASN A 69 -3.19 9.74 10.34
C ASN A 69 -4.24 8.82 9.71
N LEU A 70 -5.32 9.41 9.19
CA LEU A 70 -6.45 8.67 8.64
C LEU A 70 -6.00 7.75 7.49
N PHE A 71 -5.18 8.25 6.58
CA PHE A 71 -4.68 7.48 5.44
C PHE A 71 -3.78 6.32 5.87
N ALA A 72 -2.87 6.53 6.81
CA ALA A 72 -2.00 5.45 7.30
C ALA A 72 -2.81 4.35 7.98
N ASP A 73 -3.83 4.72 8.76
CA ASP A 73 -4.73 3.77 9.40
C ASP A 73 -5.49 2.96 8.34
N ARG A 74 -6.05 3.62 7.33
CA ARG A 74 -6.76 2.94 6.24
C ARG A 74 -5.88 2.07 5.37
N ILE A 75 -4.67 2.52 5.04
CA ILE A 75 -3.71 1.72 4.28
C ILE A 75 -3.28 0.50 5.09
N PHE A 76 -3.08 0.64 6.41
CA PHE A 76 -2.77 -0.49 7.27
C PHE A 76 -3.90 -1.53 7.24
N ASP A 77 -5.15 -1.10 7.42
CA ASP A 77 -6.32 -1.98 7.39
C ASP A 77 -6.47 -2.69 6.02
N LEU A 78 -6.16 -2.01 4.92
CA LEU A 78 -6.17 -2.60 3.58
C LEU A 78 -5.00 -3.55 3.31
N PHE A 79 -3.89 -3.40 4.05
CA PHE A 79 -2.74 -4.29 3.96
C PHE A 79 -2.92 -5.53 4.83
N ASP A 80 -3.62 -5.44 5.96
CA ASP A 80 -3.99 -6.56 6.84
C ASP A 80 -5.16 -7.38 6.23
N LEU A 81 -4.85 -8.13 5.17
CA LEU A 81 -5.82 -8.93 4.41
C LEU A 81 -6.50 -10.01 5.26
N LYS A 82 -5.83 -10.50 6.31
CA LYS A 82 -6.33 -11.49 7.27
C LYS A 82 -7.10 -10.85 8.42
N CYS A 83 -7.09 -9.53 8.55
CA CYS A 83 -7.72 -8.76 9.63
C CYS A 83 -7.32 -9.25 11.02
N ASN A 84 -6.04 -9.58 11.22
CA ASN A 84 -5.49 -10.11 12.47
C ASN A 84 -4.71 -9.06 13.28
N GLY A 85 -4.68 -7.80 12.82
CA GLY A 85 -4.04 -6.66 13.46
C GLY A 85 -2.56 -6.49 13.11
N VAL A 86 -2.01 -7.30 12.20
CA VAL A 86 -0.61 -7.26 11.78
C VAL A 86 -0.50 -7.50 10.28
N ILE A 87 0.58 -7.02 9.67
CA ILE A 87 0.86 -7.28 8.25
C ILE A 87 1.98 -8.33 8.14
N GLU A 88 1.64 -9.49 7.60
CA GLU A 88 2.61 -10.54 7.25
C GLU A 88 3.34 -10.22 5.93
N PHE A 89 4.44 -10.93 5.65
CA PHE A 89 5.27 -10.62 4.47
C PHE A 89 4.50 -10.73 3.14
N GLY A 90 3.70 -11.78 2.97
CA GLY A 90 2.93 -11.93 1.73
C GLY A 90 1.84 -10.87 1.57
N GLU A 91 1.22 -10.44 2.67
CA GLU A 91 0.26 -9.34 2.69
C GLU A 91 0.91 -8.01 2.30
N PHE A 92 2.10 -7.75 2.84
CA PHE A 92 2.92 -6.58 2.50
C PHE A 92 3.25 -6.54 1.00
N VAL A 93 3.71 -7.65 0.42
CA VAL A 93 4.09 -7.72 -1.00
C VAL A 93 2.88 -7.59 -1.93
N ARG A 94 1.79 -8.33 -1.66
CA ARG A 94 0.56 -8.25 -2.46
C ARG A 94 -0.04 -6.84 -2.42
N SER A 95 -0.08 -6.21 -1.25
CA SER A 95 -0.68 -4.88 -1.12
C SER A 95 0.20 -3.78 -1.73
N LEU A 96 1.54 -3.86 -1.58
CA LEU A 96 2.45 -2.94 -2.27
C LEU A 96 2.43 -3.08 -3.78
N SER A 97 2.10 -4.26 -4.32
CA SER A 97 2.04 -4.47 -5.77
C SER A 97 1.03 -3.54 -6.43
N VAL A 98 -0.05 -3.17 -5.75
CA VAL A 98 -1.03 -2.21 -6.27
C VAL A 98 -0.40 -0.85 -6.58
N PHE A 99 0.62 -0.45 -5.83
CA PHE A 99 1.32 0.82 -6.00
C PHE A 99 2.43 0.76 -7.04
N HIS A 100 2.78 -0.42 -7.56
CA HIS A 100 3.79 -0.55 -8.59
C HIS A 100 3.38 0.24 -9.85
N PRO A 101 4.29 0.98 -10.51
CA PRO A 101 3.90 1.83 -11.64
C PRO A 101 3.35 1.07 -12.85
N ASP A 102 3.69 -0.21 -13.00
CA ASP A 102 3.22 -1.05 -14.10
C ASP A 102 1.90 -1.79 -13.78
N THR A 103 1.36 -1.62 -12.58
CA THR A 103 0.05 -2.19 -12.21
C THR A 103 -1.07 -1.54 -13.01
N PRO A 104 -2.02 -2.33 -13.55
CA PRO A 104 -3.16 -1.80 -14.29
C PRO A 104 -3.91 -0.71 -13.51
N MET A 105 -4.29 0.34 -14.23
CA MET A 105 -5.00 1.47 -13.62
C MET A 105 -6.32 1.04 -12.95
N GLU A 106 -6.99 0.02 -13.49
CA GLU A 106 -8.24 -0.51 -12.93
C GLU A 106 -8.08 -1.07 -11.52
N GLU A 107 -6.96 -1.75 -11.24
CA GLU A 107 -6.64 -2.24 -9.90
C GLU A 107 -6.37 -1.08 -8.94
N LYS A 108 -5.66 -0.05 -9.40
CA LYS A 108 -5.40 1.17 -8.63
C LYS A 108 -6.69 1.91 -8.29
N ILE A 109 -7.62 2.03 -9.26
CA ILE A 109 -8.95 2.63 -9.07
C ILE A 109 -9.72 1.85 -8.01
N THR A 110 -9.75 0.52 -8.13
CA THR A 110 -10.46 -0.37 -7.20
C THR A 110 -9.91 -0.27 -5.79
N PHE A 111 -8.58 -0.22 -5.64
CA PHE A 111 -7.96 -0.08 -4.33
C PHE A 111 -8.21 1.31 -3.72
N ALA A 112 -8.11 2.37 -4.53
CA ALA A 112 -8.41 3.73 -4.09
C ALA A 112 -9.87 3.86 -3.62
N PHE A 113 -10.82 3.18 -4.27
CA PHE A 113 -12.20 3.13 -3.80
C PHE A 113 -12.29 2.59 -2.37
N ARG A 114 -11.67 1.43 -2.09
CA ARG A 114 -11.65 0.84 -0.75
C ARG A 114 -10.93 1.70 0.29
N LEU A 115 -9.97 2.50 -0.15
CA LEU A 115 -9.29 3.47 0.70
C LEU A 115 -10.25 4.57 1.16
N TYR A 116 -11.15 5.03 0.27
CA TYR A 116 -12.12 6.09 0.55
C TYR A 116 -13.43 5.61 1.21
N ASP A 117 -13.85 4.36 1.00
CA ASP A 117 -14.97 3.71 1.72
C ASP A 117 -14.55 3.36 3.16
N LEU A 118 -14.54 4.36 4.04
CA LEU A 118 -14.00 4.28 5.40
C LEU A 118 -14.72 3.25 6.27
N ARG A 119 -16.03 3.11 6.08
CA ARG A 119 -16.89 2.21 6.86
C ARG A 119 -17.09 0.85 6.18
N GLY A 120 -16.57 0.63 4.97
CA GLY A 120 -16.66 -0.64 4.26
C GLY A 120 -18.09 -0.96 3.83
N THR A 121 -18.88 0.06 3.50
CA THR A 121 -20.30 -0.08 3.12
C THR A 121 -20.47 -0.57 1.69
N GLY A 122 -19.40 -0.55 0.89
CA GLY A 122 -19.44 -0.76 -0.56
C GLY A 122 -19.74 0.51 -1.35
N PHE A 123 -19.85 1.66 -0.68
CA PHE A 123 -20.11 2.97 -1.24
C PHE A 123 -19.24 4.02 -0.55
N ILE A 124 -18.93 5.12 -1.23
CA ILE A 124 -18.36 6.30 -0.57
C ILE A 124 -19.51 7.22 -0.19
N GLU A 125 -19.79 7.30 1.11
CA GLU A 125 -20.79 8.19 1.68
C GLU A 125 -20.31 9.63 1.71
N ARG A 126 -21.25 10.58 1.81
CA ARG A 126 -20.94 12.01 1.85
C ARG A 126 -20.04 12.38 3.03
N GLU A 127 -20.35 11.82 4.18
CA GLU A 127 -19.59 12.03 5.41
C GLU A 127 -18.16 11.53 5.26
N GLU A 128 -17.97 10.39 4.61
CA GLU A 128 -16.64 9.81 4.36
C GLU A 128 -15.82 10.69 3.43
N LEU A 129 -16.43 11.17 2.33
CA LEU A 129 -15.74 12.12 1.45
C LEU A 129 -15.32 13.39 2.20
N LYS A 130 -16.18 13.92 3.06
CA LYS A 130 -15.87 15.10 3.87
C LYS A 130 -14.70 14.83 4.82
N GLU A 131 -14.70 13.70 5.51
CA GLU A 131 -13.59 13.28 6.38
C GLU A 131 -12.26 13.21 5.59
N MET A 132 -12.30 12.68 4.37
CA MET A 132 -11.11 12.58 3.51
C MET A 132 -10.62 13.94 3.03
N VAL A 133 -11.52 14.84 2.62
CA VAL A 133 -11.16 16.22 2.24
C VAL A 133 -10.50 16.94 3.41
N LEU A 134 -11.07 16.84 4.62
CA LEU A 134 -10.50 17.43 5.82
C LEU A 134 -9.11 16.85 6.15
N ALA A 135 -8.93 15.53 6.01
CA ALA A 135 -7.65 14.88 6.22
C ALA A 135 -6.57 15.40 5.26
N ILE A 136 -6.89 15.55 3.96
CA ILE A 136 -5.97 16.06 2.93
C ILE A 136 -5.58 17.52 3.20
N LEU A 137 -6.56 18.36 3.55
CA LEU A 137 -6.32 19.77 3.86
C LEU A 137 -5.41 19.91 5.08
N ASN A 138 -5.67 19.13 6.13
CA ASN A 138 -4.85 19.11 7.34
C ASN A 138 -3.41 18.63 7.06
N GLU A 139 -3.22 17.62 6.22
CA GLU A 139 -1.88 17.16 5.79
C GLU A 139 -1.13 18.20 4.97
N SER A 140 -1.85 18.99 4.18
CA SER A 140 -1.29 20.05 3.35
C SER A 140 -1.09 21.37 4.10
N GLU A 141 -1.38 21.40 5.41
CA GLU A 141 -1.39 22.61 6.26
C GLU A 141 -2.29 23.73 5.68
N LEU A 142 -3.33 23.34 4.94
CA LEU A 142 -4.30 24.25 4.34
C LEU A 142 -5.53 24.38 5.25
N LEU A 143 -5.86 25.61 5.61
CA LEU A 143 -7.05 25.92 6.40
C LEU A 143 -8.11 26.54 5.48
N LEU A 144 -9.22 25.83 5.32
CA LEU A 144 -10.42 26.33 4.65
C LEU A 144 -11.54 26.49 5.69
N SER A 145 -12.49 27.37 5.42
CA SER A 145 -13.71 27.45 6.24
C SER A 145 -14.57 26.21 6.04
N ASP A 146 -15.37 25.86 7.04
CA ASP A 146 -16.34 24.76 6.94
C ASP A 146 -17.25 24.92 5.72
N ASP A 147 -17.72 26.13 5.44
CA ASP A 147 -18.53 26.42 4.24
C ASP A 147 -17.80 26.10 2.93
N ALA A 148 -16.50 26.38 2.84
CA ALA A 148 -15.71 26.08 1.66
C ALA A 148 -15.49 24.57 1.50
N VAL A 149 -15.30 23.85 2.61
CA VAL A 149 -15.22 22.39 2.62
C VAL A 149 -16.54 21.78 2.17
N GLU A 150 -17.67 22.23 2.71
CA GLU A 150 -19.00 21.77 2.28
C GLU A 150 -19.24 22.00 0.79
N GLN A 151 -18.84 23.17 0.27
CA GLN A 151 -18.92 23.44 -1.15
C GLN A 151 -18.07 22.49 -1.99
N ILE A 152 -16.85 22.14 -1.56
CA ILE A 152 -16.02 21.16 -2.25
C ILE A 152 -16.70 19.79 -2.27
N VAL A 153 -17.23 19.34 -1.12
CA VAL A 153 -17.92 18.05 -1.00
C VAL A 153 -19.17 18.03 -1.88
N ASP A 154 -20.01 19.08 -1.84
CA ASP A 154 -21.20 19.23 -2.69
C ASP A 154 -20.88 19.16 -4.18
N GLN A 155 -19.87 19.90 -4.62
CA GLN A 155 -19.48 19.94 -6.02
C GLN A 155 -18.90 18.61 -6.48
N THR A 156 -18.20 17.90 -5.60
CA THR A 156 -17.66 16.57 -5.90
C THR A 156 -18.80 15.55 -6.03
N PHE A 157 -19.76 15.55 -5.11
CA PHE A 157 -20.94 14.67 -5.20
C PHE A 157 -21.73 14.90 -6.48
N LYS A 158 -22.03 16.16 -6.81
CA LYS A 158 -22.74 16.51 -8.07
C LYS A 158 -22.04 16.03 -9.34
N GLN A 159 -20.74 15.78 -9.29
CA GLN A 159 -19.96 15.27 -10.43
C GLN A 159 -19.83 13.75 -10.44
N ALA A 160 -19.91 13.13 -9.26
CA ALA A 160 -19.60 11.72 -9.04
C ALA A 160 -20.86 10.86 -8.95
N ASP A 161 -21.84 11.28 -8.15
CA ASP A 161 -23.14 10.63 -7.98
C ASP A 161 -23.99 10.91 -9.22
N LEU A 162 -24.00 9.97 -10.15
CA LEU A 162 -24.66 10.11 -11.47
C LEU A 162 -26.12 9.68 -11.41
N ASN A 163 -26.49 8.90 -10.41
CA ASN A 163 -27.83 8.36 -10.23
C ASN A 163 -28.66 9.14 -9.17
N ASP A 164 -28.04 10.12 -8.49
CA ASP A 164 -28.61 10.98 -7.45
C ASP A 164 -29.15 10.20 -6.23
N ASP A 165 -28.51 9.08 -5.85
CA ASP A 165 -28.89 8.28 -4.68
C ASP A 165 -28.18 8.68 -3.38
N GLY A 166 -27.30 9.67 -3.43
CA GLY A 166 -26.64 10.29 -2.29
C GLY A 166 -25.37 9.56 -1.82
N LYS A 167 -24.86 8.61 -2.61
CA LYS A 167 -23.64 7.84 -2.33
C LYS A 167 -22.92 7.56 -3.65
N ILE A 168 -21.62 7.26 -3.59
CA ILE A 168 -20.83 7.00 -4.80
C ILE A 168 -20.53 5.51 -4.86
N ASP A 169 -21.00 4.85 -5.92
CA ASP A 169 -20.74 3.43 -6.17
C ASP A 169 -19.39 3.19 -6.90
N PRO A 170 -18.91 1.93 -7.02
CA PRO A 170 -17.64 1.63 -7.69
C PRO A 170 -17.58 2.08 -9.15
N GLU A 171 -18.69 2.02 -9.88
CA GLU A 171 -18.79 2.41 -11.29
C GLU A 171 -18.70 3.93 -11.46
N GLU A 172 -19.38 4.68 -10.60
CA GLU A 172 -19.34 6.13 -10.50
C GLU A 172 -17.95 6.63 -10.10
N TRP A 173 -17.34 6.01 -9.09
CA TRP A 173 -15.95 6.27 -8.71
C TRP A 173 -14.99 6.03 -9.88
N LYS A 174 -15.14 4.90 -10.58
CA LYS A 174 -14.32 4.58 -11.76
C LYS A 174 -14.47 5.63 -12.84
N ALA A 175 -15.69 6.11 -13.08
CA ALA A 175 -15.96 7.17 -14.06
C ALA A 175 -15.31 8.51 -13.64
N LEU A 176 -15.41 8.87 -12.35
CA LEU A 176 -14.79 10.08 -11.79
C LEU A 176 -13.26 10.03 -11.86
N ALA A 177 -12.66 8.93 -11.39
CA ALA A 177 -11.21 8.75 -11.36
C ALA A 177 -10.59 8.70 -12.77
N SER A 178 -11.34 8.15 -13.74
CA SER A 178 -10.91 8.15 -15.14
C SER A 178 -10.89 9.55 -15.76
N LYS A 179 -11.84 10.42 -15.38
CA LYS A 179 -11.87 11.83 -15.82
C LYS A 179 -10.83 12.69 -15.10
N ASN A 180 -10.48 12.31 -13.86
CA ASN A 180 -9.56 13.06 -13.01
C ASN A 180 -8.38 12.19 -12.52
N PRO A 181 -7.41 11.85 -13.39
CA PRO A 181 -6.28 10.98 -13.01
C PRO A 181 -5.45 11.47 -11.81
N ALA A 182 -5.50 12.77 -11.51
CA ALA A 182 -4.84 13.36 -10.34
C ALA A 182 -5.33 12.77 -9.01
N LEU A 183 -6.57 12.25 -8.94
CA LEU A 183 -7.11 11.56 -7.76
C LEU A 183 -6.30 10.30 -7.42
N LEU A 184 -5.67 9.69 -8.41
CA LEU A 184 -4.90 8.46 -8.27
C LEU A 184 -3.39 8.71 -8.19
N LYS A 185 -2.95 9.97 -8.08
CA LYS A 185 -1.52 10.32 -8.05
C LYS A 185 -0.76 9.57 -6.96
N ASN A 186 -1.38 9.37 -5.81
CA ASN A 186 -0.77 8.69 -4.66
C ASN A 186 -0.86 7.15 -4.75
N MET A 187 -1.54 6.62 -5.77
CA MET A 187 -1.66 5.18 -6.05
C MET A 187 -0.49 4.61 -6.86
N SER A 188 0.57 5.40 -7.07
CA SER A 188 1.79 4.96 -7.75
C SER A 188 3.01 5.41 -6.99
N LEU A 189 3.90 4.47 -6.70
CA LEU A 189 5.17 4.71 -6.00
C LEU A 189 6.31 4.46 -6.99
N PRO A 190 6.86 5.51 -7.65
CA PRO A 190 7.84 5.35 -8.73
C PRO A 190 9.09 4.57 -8.31
N TYR A 191 9.51 4.71 -7.05
CA TYR A 191 10.68 4.04 -6.50
C TYR A 191 10.55 2.51 -6.40
N LEU A 192 9.34 1.95 -6.56
CA LEU A 192 9.18 0.49 -6.59
C LEU A 192 9.83 -0.14 -7.83
N LYS A 193 10.00 0.61 -8.93
CA LYS A 193 10.75 0.13 -10.11
C LYS A 193 12.23 -0.07 -9.85
N ASP A 194 12.79 0.68 -8.90
CA ASP A 194 14.21 0.67 -8.59
C ASP A 194 14.49 0.06 -7.20
N ILE A 195 13.54 -0.72 -6.66
CA ILE A 195 13.62 -1.23 -5.29
C ILE A 195 14.86 -2.11 -5.05
N THR A 196 15.31 -2.82 -6.09
CA THR A 196 16.53 -3.65 -6.04
C THR A 196 17.81 -2.79 -5.89
N MET A 197 17.81 -1.55 -6.38
CA MET A 197 18.93 -0.61 -6.21
C MET A 197 18.97 -0.01 -4.80
N ALA A 198 17.82 0.12 -4.14
CA ALA A 198 17.74 0.60 -2.76
C ALA A 198 18.30 -0.41 -1.74
N PHE A 199 18.41 -1.69 -2.13
CA PHE A 199 18.97 -2.78 -1.32
C PHE A 199 20.05 -3.54 -2.12
N PRO A 200 21.23 -2.94 -2.34
CA PRO A 200 22.26 -3.45 -3.26
C PRO A 200 22.83 -4.82 -2.88
N SER A 201 22.61 -5.30 -1.65
CA SER A 201 23.05 -6.62 -1.19
C SER A 201 22.56 -7.76 -2.08
N PHE A 202 21.56 -7.52 -2.93
CA PHE A 202 21.01 -8.49 -3.87
C PHE A 202 21.67 -8.48 -5.28
N VAL A 203 22.26 -7.35 -5.69
CA VAL A 203 22.81 -7.18 -7.06
C VAL A 203 24.05 -8.06 -7.31
N LEU A 204 24.61 -8.70 -6.28
CA LEU A 204 25.81 -9.53 -6.37
C LEU A 204 25.56 -11.05 -6.55
N ASN A 205 24.30 -11.50 -6.66
CA ASN A 205 24.00 -12.94 -6.82
C ASN A 205 23.15 -13.30 -8.05
N SER A 206 23.11 -12.44 -9.08
CA SER A 206 22.82 -12.96 -10.42
C SER A 206 24.08 -13.65 -10.94
N GLY A 207 24.11 -14.98 -10.88
CA GLY A 207 25.24 -15.80 -11.30
C GLY A 207 25.67 -15.47 -12.74
N ALA A 208 26.69 -14.63 -12.86
CA ALA A 208 27.70 -14.82 -13.88
C ALA A 208 28.58 -15.94 -13.33
N SER A 209 28.40 -17.15 -13.85
CA SER A 209 29.42 -18.16 -13.79
C SER A 209 30.69 -17.55 -14.37
N ASP A 210 31.68 -17.32 -13.51
CA ASP A 210 33.08 -17.29 -13.92
C ASP A 210 33.37 -18.65 -14.56
N GLU A 211 33.11 -18.77 -15.86
CA GLU A 211 33.74 -19.78 -16.69
C GLU A 211 35.04 -19.17 -17.24
N GLU A 212 36.11 -19.76 -16.73
CA GLU A 212 37.51 -19.68 -17.12
C GLU A 212 37.76 -19.27 -18.58
N LEU A 213 38.67 -18.31 -18.77
CA LEU A 213 39.87 -18.42 -19.62
C LEU A 213 40.97 -17.48 -19.11
#